data_AF-A0A4Y8RWX2-F1
#
_entry.id   AF-A0A4Y8RWX2-F1
#
_cell.length_a   1.000
_cell.length_b   1.000
_cell.length_c   1.000
_cell.angle_alpha   90.00
_cell.angle_beta   90.00
_cell.angle_gamma   90.00
#
_symmetry.space_group_name_H-M   'P 1'
#
loop_
_entity.id
_entity.type
_entity.pdbx_description
1 polymer ?
#
loop_
_entity_poly.entity_id
_entity_poly.type
_entity_poly.pdbx_seq_one_letter_code
_entity_poly.pdbx_strand_id
1 'polypeptide(L)'
;DELAGIYYQSMSTGMGAPSIDARIVIGSMVLKHKLKLDDREVVETIRENIYLQYFLGLSAYTAEPLFDRSLFAAFRYRLGQDKFDLMSQRIIAAALGIPGT
;
A
#
# COMPACT_ATOMS: atom_id res chain seq x y z
N ASP A 1 7.44 -4.42 12.20
CA ASP A 1 6.48 -4.34 11.06
C ASP A 1 5.28 -5.24 11.31
N GLU A 2 4.27 -4.75 12.03
CA GLU A 2 3.02 -5.50 12.32
C GLU A 2 2.09 -5.57 11.10
N LEU A 3 2.02 -4.49 10.32
CA LEU A 3 1.15 -4.36 9.14
C LEU A 3 1.63 -5.18 7.94
N ALA A 4 2.95 -5.25 7.73
CA ALA A 4 3.51 -6.09 6.67
C ALA A 4 3.23 -7.57 6.94
N GLY A 5 3.19 -7.98 8.22
CA GLY A 5 2.86 -9.35 8.62
C GLY A 5 1.49 -9.83 8.13
N ILE A 6 0.47 -8.97 8.15
CA ILE A 6 -0.88 -9.31 7.67
C ILE A 6 -0.89 -9.50 6.13
N TYR A 7 -0.13 -8.69 5.40
CA TYR A 7 0.02 -8.85 3.96
C TYR A 7 0.76 -10.15 3.61
N TYR A 8 1.88 -10.42 4.27
CA TYR A 8 2.67 -11.63 4.01
C TYR A 8 1.93 -12.93 4.37
N GLN A 9 0.98 -12.91 5.32
CA GLN A 9 0.11 -14.06 5.61
C GLN A 9 -0.84 -14.44 4.46
N SER A 10 -1.10 -13.51 3.52
CA SER A 10 -1.93 -13.76 2.34
C SER A 10 -1.12 -14.23 1.12
N MET A 11 0.20 -14.38 1.26
CA MET A 11 1.11 -14.77 0.19
C MET A 11 1.49 -16.25 0.25
N SER A 12 1.56 -16.90 -0.92
CA SER A 12 2.21 -18.21 -1.05
C SER A 12 3.72 -18.01 -1.08
N THR A 13 4.47 -18.74 -0.25
CA THR A 13 5.94 -18.65 -0.13
C THR A 13 6.69 -19.28 -1.31
N GLY A 14 6.00 -19.87 -2.30
CA GLY A 14 6.62 -20.81 -3.24
C GLY A 14 6.53 -20.51 -4.74
N MET A 15 5.67 -19.60 -5.22
CA MET A 15 5.54 -19.32 -6.67
C MET A 15 5.10 -17.88 -7.00
N GLY A 16 5.70 -17.27 -8.02
CA GLY A 16 5.28 -16.00 -8.65
C GLY A 16 6.40 -14.95 -8.80
N ALA A 17 6.16 -13.91 -9.62
CA ALA A 17 7.03 -12.73 -9.73
C ALA A 17 7.23 -12.06 -8.36
N PRO A 18 8.38 -11.37 -8.11
CA PRO A 18 8.67 -10.76 -6.82
C PRO A 18 7.48 -9.92 -6.36
N SER A 19 7.00 -10.19 -5.14
CA SER A 19 5.84 -9.47 -4.61
C SER A 19 6.18 -8.00 -4.44
N ILE A 20 5.32 -7.11 -4.95
CA ILE A 20 5.36 -5.69 -4.59
C ILE A 20 5.29 -5.60 -3.06
N ASP A 21 6.16 -4.78 -2.49
CA ASP A 21 6.26 -4.60 -1.05
C ASP A 21 4.90 -4.26 -0.43
N ALA A 22 4.59 -4.90 0.70
CA ALA A 22 3.34 -4.70 1.43
C ALA A 22 3.06 -3.23 1.72
N ARG A 23 4.10 -2.47 2.11
CA ARG A 23 4.02 -1.04 2.42
C ARG A 23 3.67 -0.22 1.19
N ILE A 24 4.21 -0.57 0.02
CA ILE A 24 3.85 0.06 -1.25
C ILE A 24 2.38 -0.20 -1.56
N VAL A 25 1.92 -1.44 -1.47
CA VAL A 25 0.52 -1.81 -1.77
C VAL A 25 -0.45 -1.11 -0.81
N ILE A 26 -0.24 -1.24 0.49
CA ILE A 26 -1.15 -0.70 1.49
C ILE A 26 -1.11 0.84 1.47
N GLY A 27 0.09 1.42 1.45
CA GLY A 27 0.27 2.86 1.46
C GLY A 27 -0.32 3.53 0.22
N SER A 28 -0.20 2.92 -0.97
CA SER A 28 -0.81 3.47 -2.19
C SER A 28 -2.35 3.42 -2.14
N MET A 29 -2.95 2.39 -1.53
CA MET A 29 -4.40 2.36 -1.31
C MET A 29 -4.87 3.41 -0.28
N VAL A 30 -4.10 3.64 0.78
CA VAL A 30 -4.39 4.71 1.76
C VAL A 30 -4.31 6.08 1.08
N LEU A 31 -3.28 6.34 0.28
CA LEU A 31 -3.13 7.60 -0.46
C LEU A 31 -4.28 7.81 -1.44
N LYS A 32 -4.65 6.77 -2.20
CA LYS A 32 -5.82 6.80 -3.08
C LYS A 32 -7.07 7.28 -2.35
N HIS A 33 -7.38 6.67 -1.20
CA HIS A 33 -8.58 6.99 -0.44
C HIS A 33 -8.50 8.39 0.20
N LYS A 34 -7.36 8.76 0.79
CA LYS A 34 -7.18 10.05 1.47
C LYS A 34 -7.22 11.24 0.51
N LEU A 35 -6.60 11.11 -0.65
CA LEU A 35 -6.54 12.17 -1.66
C LEU A 35 -7.74 12.13 -2.63
N LYS A 36 -8.60 11.11 -2.54
CA LYS A 36 -9.77 10.90 -3.41
C LYS A 36 -9.40 10.87 -4.89
N LEU A 37 -8.28 10.22 -5.21
CA LEU A 37 -7.72 10.12 -6.56
C LEU A 37 -8.14 8.82 -7.25
N ASP A 38 -8.10 8.80 -8.59
CA ASP A 38 -8.23 7.57 -9.37
C ASP A 38 -6.93 6.73 -9.38
N ASP A 39 -7.01 5.49 -9.89
CA ASP A 39 -5.86 4.56 -9.91
C ASP A 39 -4.64 5.11 -10.67
N ARG A 40 -4.86 5.91 -11.73
CA ARG A 40 -3.80 6.51 -12.53
C ARG A 40 -3.21 7.72 -11.81
N GLU A 41 -4.07 8.60 -11.31
CA GLU A 41 -3.67 9.82 -10.60
C GLU A 41 -2.81 9.50 -9.38
N VAL A 42 -3.12 8.42 -8.65
CA VAL A 42 -2.31 8.00 -7.49
C VAL A 42 -0.90 7.59 -7.91
N VAL A 43 -0.77 6.82 -8.98
CA VAL A 43 0.54 6.36 -9.48
C VAL A 43 1.39 7.56 -9.89
N GLU A 44 0.81 8.52 -10.62
CA GLU A 44 1.51 9.74 -11.02
C GLU A 44 1.86 10.62 -9.81
N THR A 45 0.94 10.78 -8.86
CA THR A 45 1.17 11.56 -7.64
C THR A 45 2.32 10.98 -6.81
N ILE A 46 2.41 9.65 -6.72
CA ILE A 46 3.53 8.96 -6.06
C ILE A 46 4.83 9.17 -6.85
N ARG A 47 4.78 9.05 -8.18
CA ARG A 47 5.95 9.24 -9.06
C ARG A 47 6.54 10.63 -8.92
N GLU A 48 5.71 11.65 -8.78
CA GLU A 48 6.14 13.06 -8.72
C GLU A 48 6.58 13.53 -7.32
N ASN A 49 6.24 12.80 -6.27
CA ASN A 49 6.44 13.24 -4.89
C ASN A 49 7.37 12.31 -4.09
N ILE A 50 8.60 12.76 -3.86
CA ILE A 50 9.61 12.04 -3.08
C ILE A 50 9.13 11.69 -1.65
N TYR A 51 8.33 12.54 -1.01
CA TYR A 51 7.82 12.27 0.34
C TYR A 51 6.83 11.11 0.35
N LEU A 52 6.02 10.97 -0.70
CA LEU A 52 5.12 9.83 -0.85
C LEU A 52 5.90 8.56 -1.13
N GLN A 53 6.97 8.61 -1.92
CA GLN A 53 7.84 7.47 -2.14
C GLN A 53 8.51 7.00 -0.83
N TYR A 54 9.02 7.93 -0.02
CA TYR A 54 9.55 7.61 1.31
C TYR A 54 8.48 7.02 2.24
N PHE A 55 7.27 7.57 2.23
CA PHE A 55 6.14 7.02 2.97
C PHE A 55 5.84 5.56 2.58
N LEU A 56 5.97 5.24 1.29
CA LEU A 56 5.81 3.88 0.76
C LEU A 56 7.03 2.97 1.03
N GLY A 57 8.09 3.48 1.65
CA GLY A 57 9.27 2.70 2.05
C GLY A 57 10.43 2.74 1.06
N LEU A 58 10.40 3.59 0.03
CA LEU A 58 11.57 3.78 -0.83
C LEU A 58 12.66 4.52 -0.06
N SER A 59 13.91 4.07 -0.23
CA SER A 59 15.09 4.71 0.36
C SER A 59 15.68 5.82 -0.52
N ALA A 60 15.23 5.93 -1.77
CA ALA A 60 15.68 6.92 -2.74
C ALA A 60 14.54 7.25 -3.72
N TYR A 61 14.60 8.44 -4.30
CA TYR A 61 13.66 8.87 -5.33
C TYR A 61 13.82 8.05 -6.61
N THR A 62 12.69 7.69 -7.23
CA THR A 62 12.61 7.18 -8.59
C THR A 62 11.62 8.01 -9.41
N ALA A 63 11.98 8.28 -10.66
CA ALA A 63 11.12 8.97 -11.62
C ALA A 63 10.19 8.01 -12.38
N GLU A 64 10.36 6.70 -12.19
CA GLU A 64 9.54 5.66 -12.81
C GLU A 64 8.31 5.33 -11.94
N PRO A 65 7.17 4.95 -12.55
CA PRO A 65 6.03 4.42 -11.82
C PRO A 65 6.43 3.19 -11.00
N LEU A 66 6.03 3.13 -9.72
CA LEU A 66 6.33 1.98 -8.86
C LEU A 66 5.62 0.70 -9.32
N PHE A 67 4.47 0.84 -9.98
CA PHE A 67 3.67 -0.25 -10.51
C PHE A 67 2.65 0.28 -11.54
N ASP A 68 2.12 -0.61 -12.37
CA ASP A 68 1.05 -0.26 -13.31
C ASP A 68 -0.30 -0.10 -12.58
N ARG A 69 -1.09 0.91 -12.97
CA ARG A 69 -2.41 1.21 -12.38
C ARG A 69 -3.36 0.00 -12.34
N SER A 70 -3.26 -0.94 -13.29
CA SER A 70 -4.11 -2.14 -13.34
C SER A 70 -3.93 -3.04 -12.12
N LEU A 71 -2.79 -2.93 -11.42
CA LEU A 71 -2.51 -3.72 -10.22
C LEU A 71 -3.36 -3.31 -9.02
N PHE A 72 -4.03 -2.14 -9.02
CA PHE A 72 -4.99 -1.79 -7.97
C PHE A 72 -6.16 -2.78 -7.86
N ALA A 73 -6.57 -3.42 -8.96
CA ALA A 73 -7.57 -4.48 -8.92
C ALA A 73 -7.02 -5.73 -8.23
N ALA A 74 -5.78 -6.12 -8.54
CA ALA A 74 -5.11 -7.25 -7.90
C ALA A 74 -4.84 -7.00 -6.42
N PHE A 75 -4.48 -5.77 -6.03
CA PHE A 75 -4.29 -5.38 -4.63
C PHE A 75 -5.57 -5.55 -3.81
N ARG A 76 -6.69 -5.04 -4.34
CA ARG A 76 -8.02 -5.21 -3.73
C ARG A 76 -8.41 -6.68 -3.59
N TYR A 77 -8.18 -7.48 -4.63
CA TYR A 77 -8.50 -8.91 -4.61
C TYR A 77 -7.67 -9.68 -3.57
N ARG A 78 -6.36 -9.42 -3.51
CA ARG A 78 -5.44 -10.12 -2.59
C ARG A 78 -5.68 -9.76 -1.12
N LEU A 79 -5.92 -8.49 -0.85
CA LEU A 79 -6.25 -8.03 0.50
C LEU A 79 -7.66 -8.53 0.89
N GLY A 80 -8.62 -8.51 -0.04
CA GLY A 80 -10.03 -8.65 0.32
C GLY A 80 -10.53 -7.42 1.09
N GLN A 81 -11.83 -7.15 1.06
CA GLN A 81 -12.39 -5.99 1.78
C GLN A 81 -12.13 -6.07 3.28
N ASP A 82 -12.38 -7.24 3.88
CA ASP A 82 -12.27 -7.40 5.34
C ASP A 82 -10.85 -7.13 5.87
N LYS A 83 -9.81 -7.61 5.18
CA LYS A 83 -8.43 -7.38 5.62
C LYS A 83 -7.97 -5.96 5.30
N PHE A 84 -8.45 -5.37 4.21
CA PHE A 84 -8.16 -3.97 3.87
C PHE A 84 -8.72 -3.01 4.92
N ASP A 85 -9.96 -3.21 5.35
CA ASP A 85 -10.61 -2.38 6.36
C ASP A 85 -9.93 -2.55 7.72
N LEU A 86 -9.62 -3.78 8.11
CA LEU A 86 -8.87 -4.06 9.35
C LEU A 86 -7.48 -3.38 9.34
N MET A 87 -6.74 -3.46 8.23
CA MET A 87 -5.44 -2.78 8.10
C MET A 87 -5.58 -1.26 8.10
N SER A 88 -6.56 -0.72 7.41
CA SER A 88 -6.81 0.73 7.35
C SER A 88 -7.12 1.28 8.73
N GLN A 89 -7.97 0.57 9.50
CA GLN A 89 -8.27 0.92 10.89
C GLN A 89 -7.02 0.86 11.77
N ARG A 90 -6.20 -0.19 11.66
CA ARG A 90 -4.95 -0.34 12.41
C ARG A 90 -3.92 0.75 12.08
N ILE A 91 -3.80 1.14 10.80
CA ILE A 91 -2.93 2.25 10.36
C ILE A 91 -3.41 3.58 10.92
N ILE A 92 -4.71 3.86 10.83
CA ILE A 92 -5.29 5.10 11.36
C ILE A 92 -5.13 5.15 12.88
N ALA A 93 -5.38 4.04 13.59
CA ALA A 93 -5.21 3.96 15.04
C ALA A 93 -3.74 4.20 15.44
N ALA A 94 -2.79 3.57 14.74
CA ALA A 94 -1.36 3.78 14.96
C ALA A 94 -0.94 5.24 14.67
N ALA A 95 -1.45 5.84 13.59
CA ALA A 95 -1.16 7.23 13.22
C ALA A 95 -1.77 8.26 14.19
N LEU A 96 -2.91 7.92 14.83
CA LEU A 96 -3.57 8.76 15.83
C LEU A 96 -3.09 8.49 17.26
N GLY A 97 -2.17 7.53 17.46
CA GLY A 97 -1.68 7.15 18.78
C GLY A 97 -2.77 6.55 19.69
N ILE A 98 -3.84 6.00 19.12
CA ILE A 98 -4.91 5.36 19.89
C ILE A 98 -4.41 3.98 20.31
N PRO A 99 -4.23 3.70 21.62
CA PRO A 99 -3.74 2.40 22.08
C PRO A 99 -4.81 1.33 21.82
N GLY A 100 -4.39 0.29 21.09
CA GLY A 100 -4.93 -1.07 21.03
C GLY A 100 -6.42 -1.30 21.27
N THR A 101 -7.12 -1.73 20.21
CA THR A 101 -8.14 -2.79 20.33
C THR A 101 -7.58 -4.10 19.84
#